data_AF-A0A3A8K0Y5-F1
#
_entry.id   AF-A0A3A8K0Y5-F1
#
_cell.length_a   1.000
_cell.length_b   1.000
_cell.length_c   1.000
_cell.angle_alpha   90.00
_cell.angle_beta   90.00
_cell.angle_gamma   90.00
#
_symmetry.space_group_name_H-M   'P 1'
#
loop_
_entity.id
_entity.type
_entity.pdbx_description
1 polymer ?
#
loop_
_entity_poly.entity_id
_entity_poly.type
_entity_poly.pdbx_seq_one_letter_code
_entity_poly.pdbx_strand_id
1 'polypeptide(L)'
;MPRHFFELDFDIDAPGRWYLREPTDLDGKTVPDIWAFVVGRPVTDPGPLRVPLSRHGKPLDFDKTTVAGTPIVNGRIASVFRELAPNDAQLFPVEVQGQAEPFYLLNVMRVIRCIDDAACEEARLWTPEDGRPDKVGEYHVVSGLRIDTSKVGNAVVFRPWGYLLPIIVDGELKAALEQTGIVGGRFVEV
;
A
#
# COMPACT_ATOMS: atom_id res chain seq x y z
N MET A 1 -1.72 22.08 14.64
CA MET A 1 -2.93 21.76 13.86
C MET A 1 -3.20 20.26 14.02
N PRO A 2 -4.45 19.79 13.98
CA PRO A 2 -4.73 18.35 13.99
C PRO A 2 -4.06 17.70 12.77
N ARG A 3 -3.44 16.52 12.96
CA ARG A 3 -2.90 15.73 11.84
C ARG A 3 -4.07 15.01 11.18
N HIS A 4 -4.20 15.18 9.87
CA HIS A 4 -5.17 14.46 9.05
C HIS A 4 -4.49 13.28 8.37
N PHE A 5 -5.25 12.21 8.16
CA PHE A 5 -4.77 10.98 7.57
C PHE A 5 -5.68 10.53 6.45
N PHE A 6 -5.08 9.87 5.47
CA PHE A 6 -5.75 9.48 4.25
C PHE A 6 -5.33 8.08 3.86
N GLU A 7 -6.29 7.25 3.46
CA GLU A 7 -5.99 6.03 2.72
C GLU A 7 -5.53 6.40 1.30
N LEU A 8 -4.32 5.95 0.94
CA LEU A 8 -3.83 5.90 -0.43
C LEU A 8 -4.27 4.57 -1.05
N ASP A 9 -5.23 4.66 -1.96
CA ASP A 9 -5.73 3.51 -2.72
C ASP A 9 -5.50 3.68 -4.23
N PHE A 10 -5.62 2.58 -4.98
CA PHE A 10 -5.51 2.66 -6.44
C PHE A 10 -6.81 3.21 -7.04
N ASP A 11 -6.65 4.02 -8.08
CA ASP A 11 -7.76 4.59 -8.84
C ASP A 11 -8.20 3.62 -9.93
N ILE A 12 -9.36 2.99 -9.72
CA ILE A 12 -9.96 2.05 -10.68
C ILE A 12 -10.46 2.73 -11.96
N ASP A 13 -10.76 4.03 -11.89
CA ASP A 13 -11.35 4.79 -12.98
C ASP A 13 -10.29 5.49 -13.85
N ALA A 14 -8.99 5.33 -13.50
CA ALA A 14 -7.88 5.91 -14.24
C ALA A 14 -7.93 5.52 -15.74
N PRO A 15 -8.05 6.50 -16.67
CA PRO A 15 -8.25 6.21 -18.08
C PRO A 15 -7.09 5.43 -18.71
N GLY A 16 -7.41 4.28 -19.29
CA GLY A 16 -6.42 3.41 -19.93
C GLY A 16 -5.50 2.69 -18.94
N ARG A 17 -5.91 2.56 -17.67
CA ARG A 17 -5.17 1.85 -16.61
C ARG A 17 -4.65 0.48 -17.06
N TRP A 18 -3.34 0.27 -16.86
CA TRP A 18 -2.68 -1.02 -16.92
C TRP A 18 -3.03 -1.90 -15.72
N TYR A 19 -2.69 -3.18 -15.76
CA TYR A 19 -2.88 -4.07 -14.62
C TYR A 19 -1.58 -4.83 -14.38
N LEU A 20 -1.07 -4.73 -13.16
CA LEU A 20 0.20 -5.32 -12.75
C LEU A 20 -0.01 -6.75 -12.26
N ARG A 21 0.85 -7.68 -12.67
CA ARG A 21 0.98 -9.01 -12.05
C ARG A 21 1.95 -8.94 -10.88
N GLU A 22 2.01 -10.03 -10.13
CA GLU A 22 2.97 -10.14 -9.03
C GLU A 22 4.42 -10.07 -9.50
N PRO A 23 5.32 -9.55 -8.66
CA PRO A 23 6.74 -9.54 -8.96
C PRO A 23 7.28 -10.96 -9.15
N THR A 24 8.19 -11.10 -10.11
CA THR A 24 9.02 -12.28 -10.34
C THR A 24 10.48 -11.91 -10.16
N ASP A 25 11.34 -12.92 -10.04
CA ASP A 25 12.76 -12.69 -10.30
C ASP A 25 13.01 -12.37 -11.80
N LEU A 26 14.26 -12.12 -12.16
CA LEU A 26 14.64 -11.80 -13.54
C LEU A 26 14.48 -12.99 -14.51
N ASP A 27 14.47 -14.22 -14.00
CA ASP A 27 14.21 -15.43 -14.78
C ASP A 27 12.70 -15.68 -15.00
N GLY A 28 11.83 -14.85 -14.39
CA GLY A 28 10.38 -15.00 -14.45
C GLY A 28 9.82 -16.02 -13.45
N LYS A 29 10.60 -16.46 -12.46
CA LYS A 29 10.12 -17.33 -11.39
C LYS A 29 9.38 -16.51 -10.34
N THR A 30 8.34 -17.10 -9.77
CA THR A 30 7.54 -16.47 -8.72
C THR A 30 8.38 -16.18 -7.48
N VAL A 31 8.24 -14.98 -6.92
CA VAL A 31 8.77 -14.69 -5.59
C VAL A 31 8.11 -15.63 -4.57
N PRO A 32 8.86 -16.36 -3.72
CA PRO A 32 8.30 -17.38 -2.84
C PRO A 32 7.23 -16.86 -1.87
N ASP A 33 7.39 -15.63 -1.36
CA ASP A 33 6.44 -14.99 -0.45
C ASP A 33 6.13 -13.56 -0.92
N ILE A 34 5.17 -13.45 -1.85
CA ILE A 34 4.66 -12.15 -2.33
C ILE A 34 3.95 -11.35 -1.24
N TRP A 35 3.49 -12.00 -0.17
CA TRP A 35 2.80 -11.33 0.94
C TRP A 35 3.76 -10.61 1.87
N ALA A 36 5.04 -10.99 1.87
CA ALA A 36 6.08 -10.33 2.68
C ALA A 36 6.11 -8.80 2.49
N PHE A 37 5.72 -8.30 1.32
CA PHE A 37 5.72 -6.87 0.97
C PHE A 37 4.50 -6.07 1.46
N VAL A 38 3.49 -6.73 2.02
CA VAL A 38 2.24 -6.09 2.46
C VAL A 38 1.90 -6.35 3.93
N VAL A 39 2.75 -7.08 4.66
CA VAL A 39 2.51 -7.40 6.07
C VAL A 39 2.93 -6.30 7.06
N GLY A 40 3.52 -5.19 6.58
CA GLY A 40 3.81 -4.06 7.44
C GLY A 40 5.09 -4.17 8.26
N ARG A 41 6.16 -4.80 7.73
CA ARG A 41 7.44 -4.98 8.41
C ARG A 41 8.61 -4.75 7.47
N PRO A 42 9.83 -4.47 7.97
CA PRO A 42 11.03 -4.45 7.15
C PRO A 42 11.24 -5.78 6.43
N VAL A 43 11.59 -5.72 5.15
CA VAL A 43 11.91 -6.87 4.30
C VAL A 43 13.39 -6.82 3.97
N THR A 44 14.06 -7.97 4.03
CA THR A 44 15.42 -8.12 3.48
C THR A 44 15.38 -7.83 1.99
N ASP A 45 16.37 -7.10 1.47
CA ASP A 45 16.45 -6.76 0.05
C ASP A 45 16.18 -8.01 -0.82
N PRO A 46 15.09 -8.03 -1.60
CA PRO A 46 14.73 -9.18 -2.43
C PRO A 46 15.61 -9.32 -3.67
N GLY A 47 16.52 -8.37 -3.91
CA GLY A 47 17.29 -8.26 -5.14
C GLY A 47 16.45 -7.75 -6.31
N PRO A 48 16.96 -7.86 -7.55
CA PRO A 48 16.26 -7.38 -8.72
C PRO A 48 14.97 -8.14 -8.98
N LEU A 49 13.87 -7.41 -9.14
CA LEU A 49 12.56 -7.96 -9.46
C LEU A 49 12.04 -7.40 -10.78
N ARG A 50 11.18 -8.17 -11.44
CA ARG A 50 10.40 -7.75 -12.61
C ARG A 50 8.92 -7.83 -12.28
N VAL A 51 8.15 -6.84 -12.73
CA VAL A 51 6.69 -6.76 -12.59
C VAL A 51 6.07 -6.89 -13.98
N PRO A 52 5.51 -8.07 -14.33
CA PRO A 52 4.80 -8.27 -15.58
C PRO A 52 3.45 -7.54 -15.61
N LEU A 53 2.87 -7.38 -16.79
CA LEU A 53 1.52 -6.85 -16.96
C LEU A 53 0.52 -7.99 -17.19
N SER A 54 -0.64 -7.94 -16.54
CA SER A 54 -1.81 -8.77 -16.88
C SER A 54 -2.67 -8.10 -17.94
N ARG A 55 -2.62 -6.76 -18.02
CA ARG A 55 -3.25 -5.98 -19.07
C ARG A 55 -2.37 -4.79 -19.42
N HIS A 56 -2.05 -4.64 -20.70
CA HIS A 56 -1.36 -3.45 -21.20
C HIS A 56 -2.23 -2.20 -21.04
N GLY A 57 -1.59 -1.05 -20.86
CA GLY A 57 -2.27 0.23 -20.66
C GLY A 57 -1.28 1.38 -20.54
N LYS A 58 -1.80 2.55 -20.15
CA LYS A 58 -0.99 3.71 -19.79
C LYS A 58 -0.31 3.45 -18.44
N PRO A 59 1.00 3.70 -18.32
CA PRO A 59 1.71 3.65 -17.05
C PRO A 59 1.09 4.60 -16.04
N LEU A 60 0.96 4.13 -14.79
CA LEU A 60 0.48 4.91 -13.65
C LEU A 60 1.64 5.18 -12.69
N ASP A 61 1.55 6.27 -11.93
CA ASP A 61 2.56 6.65 -10.95
C ASP A 61 2.45 5.82 -9.66
N PHE A 62 1.26 5.32 -9.37
CA PHE A 62 0.95 4.38 -8.29
C PHE A 62 -0.06 3.35 -8.79
N ASP A 63 0.18 2.07 -8.49
CA ASP A 63 -0.82 1.01 -8.64
C ASP A 63 -0.51 -0.16 -7.70
N LYS A 64 -1.43 -1.12 -7.57
CA LYS A 64 -1.25 -2.36 -6.79
C LYS A 64 -1.28 -3.60 -7.69
N THR A 65 -0.50 -4.62 -7.34
CA THR A 65 -0.54 -5.91 -8.03
C THR A 65 -1.83 -6.69 -7.75
N THR A 66 -2.20 -7.58 -8.67
CA THR A 66 -3.53 -8.22 -8.71
C THR A 66 -3.86 -9.16 -7.56
N VAL A 67 -2.87 -9.87 -7.02
CA VAL A 67 -3.05 -10.90 -5.99
C VAL A 67 -2.64 -10.31 -4.65
N ALA A 68 -1.39 -9.85 -4.53
CA ALA A 68 -0.86 -9.41 -3.26
C ALA A 68 -1.35 -8.03 -2.83
N GLY A 69 -1.76 -7.21 -3.79
CA GLY A 69 -1.92 -5.78 -3.57
C GLY A 69 -0.59 -5.09 -3.32
N THR A 70 0.52 -5.64 -3.81
CA THR A 70 1.86 -5.07 -3.65
C THR A 70 1.89 -3.71 -4.33
N PRO A 71 2.21 -2.61 -3.61
CA PRO A 71 2.19 -1.28 -4.19
C PRO A 71 3.43 -1.04 -5.04
N ILE A 72 3.22 -0.59 -6.27
CA ILE A 72 4.27 -0.22 -7.22
C ILE A 72 4.15 1.28 -7.50
N VAL A 73 5.27 1.99 -7.40
CA VAL A 73 5.36 3.43 -7.62
C VAL A 73 6.44 3.76 -8.64
N ASN A 74 6.25 4.83 -9.40
CA ASN A 74 7.31 5.33 -10.28
C ASN A 74 8.42 6.06 -9.48
N GLY A 75 9.49 6.46 -10.15
CA GLY A 75 10.62 7.17 -9.52
C GLY A 75 10.28 8.53 -8.89
N ARG A 76 9.28 9.25 -9.39
CA ARG A 76 8.86 10.55 -8.82
C ARG A 76 8.20 10.34 -7.46
N ILE A 77 7.24 9.43 -7.40
CA ILE A 77 6.52 9.07 -6.17
C ILE A 77 7.48 8.41 -5.17
N ALA A 78 8.36 7.52 -5.62
CA ALA A 78 9.39 6.92 -4.77
C ALA A 78 10.28 7.99 -4.11
N SER A 79 10.64 9.06 -4.82
CA SER A 79 11.46 10.15 -4.25
C SER A 79 10.74 10.86 -3.09
N VAL A 80 9.43 11.11 -3.22
CA VAL A 80 8.62 11.71 -2.14
C VAL A 80 8.63 10.82 -0.89
N PHE A 81 8.44 9.50 -1.05
CA PHE A 81 8.50 8.56 0.07
C PHE A 81 9.89 8.50 0.73
N ARG A 82 10.98 8.58 -0.04
CA ARG A 82 12.35 8.63 0.53
C ARG A 82 12.58 9.87 1.37
N GLU A 83 12.05 11.00 0.93
CA GLU A 83 12.24 12.28 1.61
C GLU A 83 11.41 12.37 2.89
N LEU A 84 10.11 12.04 2.81
CA LEU A 84 9.16 12.30 3.89
C LEU A 84 8.94 11.10 4.82
N ALA A 85 9.15 9.87 4.33
CA ALA A 85 8.87 8.64 5.07
C ALA A 85 10.04 7.63 5.14
N PRO A 86 11.33 8.06 5.30
CA PRO A 86 12.48 7.15 5.23
C PRO A 86 12.49 6.08 6.33
N ASN A 87 11.85 6.35 7.47
CA ASN A 87 11.79 5.41 8.61
C ASN A 87 10.56 4.49 8.55
N ASP A 88 9.61 4.78 7.65
CA ASP A 88 8.31 4.12 7.61
C ASP A 88 8.13 3.29 6.32
N ALA A 89 8.96 3.51 5.29
CA ALA A 89 8.90 2.81 4.01
C ALA A 89 10.26 2.32 3.50
N GLN A 90 10.26 1.17 2.84
CA GLN A 90 11.32 0.66 1.99
C GLN A 90 10.91 0.74 0.52
N LEU A 91 11.87 1.03 -0.35
CA LEU A 91 11.67 1.11 -1.78
C LEU A 91 12.68 0.21 -2.50
N PHE A 92 12.19 -0.84 -3.14
CA PHE A 92 13.03 -1.78 -3.88
C PHE A 92 12.87 -1.53 -5.39
N PRO A 93 13.97 -1.32 -6.15
CA PRO A 93 13.86 -1.09 -7.59
C PRO A 93 13.29 -2.31 -8.31
N VAL A 94 12.39 -2.08 -9.26
CA VAL A 94 11.78 -3.13 -10.07
C VAL A 94 11.73 -2.75 -11.55
N GLU A 95 11.82 -3.73 -12.44
CA GLU A 95 11.57 -3.57 -13.87
C GLU A 95 10.09 -3.79 -14.15
N VAL A 96 9.34 -2.76 -14.57
CA VAL A 96 7.98 -2.97 -15.05
C VAL A 96 8.02 -3.30 -16.55
N GLN A 97 7.33 -4.37 -16.96
CA GLN A 97 7.32 -4.83 -18.34
C GLN A 97 6.94 -3.71 -19.33
N GLY A 98 7.85 -3.46 -20.28
CA GLY A 98 7.66 -2.46 -21.34
C GLY A 98 7.91 -1.01 -20.91
N GLN A 99 8.44 -0.77 -19.70
CA GLN A 99 8.82 0.55 -19.22
C GLN A 99 10.34 0.69 -19.16
N ALA A 100 10.85 1.85 -19.57
CA ALA A 100 12.26 2.18 -19.45
C ALA A 100 12.52 3.02 -18.18
N GLU A 101 11.50 3.72 -17.71
CA GLU A 101 11.52 4.54 -16.51
C GLU A 101 11.66 3.69 -15.25
N PRO A 102 12.30 4.21 -14.20
CA PRO A 102 12.47 3.48 -12.95
C PRO A 102 11.15 3.37 -12.18
N PHE A 103 10.86 2.17 -11.73
CA PHE A 103 9.77 1.84 -10.82
C PHE A 103 10.31 1.19 -9.54
N TYR A 104 9.50 1.24 -8.48
CA TYR A 104 9.86 0.73 -7.17
C TYR A 104 8.67 0.00 -6.55
N LEU A 105 8.94 -1.12 -5.92
CA LEU A 105 8.06 -1.73 -4.94
C LEU A 105 8.11 -0.90 -3.66
N LEU A 106 6.95 -0.46 -3.18
CA LEU A 106 6.80 0.25 -1.92
C LEU A 106 6.38 -0.73 -0.82
N ASN A 107 7.29 -0.99 0.11
CA ASN A 107 7.00 -1.74 1.33
C ASN A 107 6.81 -0.77 2.50
N VAL A 108 5.59 -0.69 3.03
CA VAL A 108 5.29 0.07 4.26
C VAL A 108 5.66 -0.80 5.47
N MET A 109 6.45 -0.28 6.39
CA MET A 109 7.10 -1.05 7.46
C MET A 109 6.45 -0.92 8.83
N ARG A 110 5.33 -0.18 8.93
CA ARG A 110 4.65 0.09 10.21
C ARG A 110 3.23 -0.44 10.20
N VAL A 111 2.90 -1.14 11.27
CA VAL A 111 1.53 -1.58 11.60
C VAL A 111 1.11 -0.90 12.90
N ILE A 112 -0.04 -0.23 12.88
CA ILE A 112 -0.55 0.51 14.04
C ILE A 112 -1.97 0.08 14.35
N ARG A 113 -2.25 -0.25 15.61
CA ARG A 113 -3.60 -0.56 16.10
C ARG A 113 -4.36 0.73 16.39
N CYS A 114 -4.86 1.36 15.33
CA CYS A 114 -5.51 2.67 15.42
C CYS A 114 -6.92 2.73 14.81
N ILE A 115 -7.50 1.64 14.30
CA ILE A 115 -8.89 1.67 13.82
C ILE A 115 -9.81 2.08 14.98
N ASP A 116 -10.71 3.02 14.71
CA ASP A 116 -11.77 3.43 15.62
C ASP A 116 -13.05 2.70 15.24
N ASP A 117 -13.25 1.53 15.86
CA ASP A 117 -14.38 0.64 15.57
C ASP A 117 -15.74 1.34 15.71
N ALA A 118 -15.86 2.32 16.60
CA ALA A 118 -17.11 3.04 16.85
C ALA A 118 -17.39 4.14 15.83
N ALA A 119 -16.35 4.65 15.17
CA ALA A 119 -16.46 5.68 14.15
C ALA A 119 -16.57 5.10 12.72
N CYS A 120 -16.12 3.86 12.50
CA CYS A 120 -16.32 3.13 11.25
C CYS A 120 -17.82 2.91 10.96
N GLU A 121 -18.20 2.82 9.68
CA GLU A 121 -19.55 2.42 9.29
C GLU A 121 -19.83 0.95 9.66
N GLU A 122 -18.82 0.10 9.48
CA GLU A 122 -18.80 -1.27 10.00
C GLU A 122 -17.37 -1.65 10.38
N ALA A 123 -17.20 -2.25 11.56
CA ALA A 123 -15.95 -2.82 12.02
C ALA A 123 -16.25 -4.17 12.69
N ARG A 124 -16.15 -5.25 11.92
CA ARG A 124 -16.46 -6.61 12.39
C ARG A 124 -15.21 -7.45 12.46
N LEU A 125 -14.98 -8.09 13.61
CA LEU A 125 -13.90 -9.04 13.81
C LEU A 125 -14.34 -10.46 13.43
N TRP A 126 -13.38 -11.30 13.06
CA TRP A 126 -13.60 -12.73 12.98
C TRP A 126 -13.92 -13.30 14.37
N THR A 127 -14.98 -14.10 14.44
CA THR A 127 -15.38 -14.80 15.67
C THR A 127 -15.09 -16.30 15.55
N PRO A 128 -15.06 -17.05 16.67
CA PRO A 128 -14.89 -18.51 16.62
C PRO A 128 -15.93 -19.22 15.73
N GLU A 129 -17.14 -18.69 15.66
CA GLU A 129 -18.26 -19.24 14.89
C GLU A 129 -18.03 -19.17 13.37
N ASP A 130 -17.14 -18.28 12.90
CA ASP A 130 -16.79 -18.15 11.48
C ASP A 130 -15.90 -19.30 10.96
N GLY A 131 -15.43 -20.19 11.85
CA GLY A 131 -14.63 -21.36 11.47
C GLY A 131 -13.20 -21.04 11.00
N ARG A 132 -12.69 -19.83 11.31
CA ARG A 132 -11.33 -19.37 10.98
C ARG A 132 -10.51 -19.08 12.24
N PRO A 133 -10.06 -20.12 12.97
CA PRO A 133 -9.36 -19.95 14.25
C PRO A 133 -8.06 -19.15 14.12
N ASP A 134 -7.42 -19.18 12.94
CA ASP A 134 -6.22 -18.41 12.61
C ASP A 134 -6.46 -16.90 12.49
N LYS A 135 -7.71 -16.48 12.36
CA LYS A 135 -8.12 -15.09 12.13
C LYS A 135 -8.90 -14.46 13.28
N VAL A 136 -9.32 -15.24 14.27
CA VAL A 136 -10.13 -14.73 15.39
C VAL A 136 -9.45 -13.53 16.05
N GLY A 137 -10.21 -12.44 16.16
CA GLY A 137 -9.72 -11.16 16.70
C GLY A 137 -9.06 -10.21 15.68
N GLU A 138 -8.81 -10.65 14.44
CA GLU A 138 -8.50 -9.76 13.31
C GLU A 138 -9.80 -9.21 12.68
N TYR A 139 -9.68 -8.15 11.87
CA TYR A 139 -10.84 -7.62 11.16
C TYR A 139 -11.25 -8.56 10.01
N HIS A 140 -12.55 -8.88 9.99
CA HIS A 140 -13.22 -9.55 8.89
C HIS A 140 -13.76 -8.52 7.89
N VAL A 141 -14.40 -7.46 8.39
CA VAL A 141 -14.97 -6.38 7.58
C VAL A 141 -14.61 -5.05 8.21
N VAL A 142 -14.18 -4.12 7.36
CA VAL A 142 -14.06 -2.70 7.69
C VAL A 142 -14.68 -1.90 6.55
N SER A 143 -15.70 -1.10 6.85
CA SER A 143 -16.37 -0.20 5.92
C SER A 143 -16.37 1.21 6.49
N GLY A 144 -16.19 2.22 5.65
CA GLY A 144 -16.04 3.61 6.08
C GLY A 144 -14.91 3.77 7.10
N LEU A 145 -13.71 3.26 6.77
CA LEU A 145 -12.56 3.20 7.67
C LEU A 145 -12.32 4.53 8.40
N ARG A 146 -12.36 4.48 9.73
CA ARG A 146 -11.97 5.58 10.62
C ARG A 146 -10.85 5.18 11.56
N ILE A 147 -9.99 6.14 11.89
CA ILE A 147 -8.88 5.92 12.83
C ILE A 147 -8.87 6.90 14.00
N ASP A 148 -8.42 6.39 15.15
CA ASP A 148 -8.04 7.19 16.30
C ASP A 148 -6.63 7.75 16.10
N THR A 149 -6.58 9.01 15.67
CA THR A 149 -5.33 9.72 15.35
C THR A 149 -4.38 9.87 16.55
N SER A 150 -4.91 9.78 17.78
CA SER A 150 -4.08 9.84 19.00
C SER A 150 -3.14 8.63 19.14
N LYS A 151 -3.46 7.51 18.49
CA LYS A 151 -2.68 6.26 18.53
C LYS A 151 -1.57 6.19 17.46
N VAL A 152 -1.56 7.10 16.49
CA VAL A 152 -0.66 7.04 15.32
C VAL A 152 0.78 7.48 15.67
N GLY A 153 0.94 8.31 16.70
CA GLY A 153 2.24 8.81 17.11
C GLY A 153 2.90 9.66 16.02
N ASN A 154 4.14 9.31 15.65
CA ASN A 154 4.94 10.03 14.67
C ASN A 154 4.96 9.40 13.26
N ALA A 155 4.16 8.37 13.00
CA ALA A 155 4.16 7.72 11.69
C ALA A 155 3.65 8.67 10.61
N VAL A 156 4.32 8.67 9.45
CA VAL A 156 3.99 9.39 8.22
C VAL A 156 3.25 8.47 7.26
N VAL A 157 3.64 7.19 7.21
CA VAL A 157 2.92 6.13 6.49
C VAL A 157 2.87 4.84 7.30
N PHE A 158 1.72 4.16 7.29
CA PHE A 158 1.53 2.91 8.03
C PHE A 158 0.37 2.09 7.46
N ARG A 159 0.22 0.86 7.96
CA ARG A 159 -0.94 -0.01 7.73
C ARG A 159 -1.72 -0.19 9.03
N PRO A 160 -3.07 -0.24 9.01
CA PRO A 160 -3.83 -0.50 10.22
C PRO A 160 -3.69 -1.96 10.64
N TRP A 161 -3.47 -2.19 11.93
CA TRP A 161 -3.41 -3.54 12.49
C TRP A 161 -4.70 -4.31 12.24
N GLY A 162 -4.58 -5.59 11.90
CA GLY A 162 -5.73 -6.47 11.66
C GLY A 162 -6.48 -6.21 10.35
N TYR A 163 -6.11 -5.17 9.58
CA TYR A 163 -6.67 -4.85 8.27
C TYR A 163 -5.57 -4.24 7.40
N LEU A 164 -4.69 -5.07 6.85
CA LEU A 164 -3.40 -4.62 6.28
C LEU A 164 -3.49 -4.09 4.85
N LEU A 165 -4.63 -4.19 4.17
CA LEU A 165 -4.78 -3.73 2.77
C LEU A 165 -4.58 -2.21 2.61
N PRO A 166 -5.15 -1.35 3.47
CA PRO A 166 -4.98 0.10 3.37
C PRO A 166 -3.54 0.53 3.62
N ILE A 167 -3.15 1.58 2.90
CA ILE A 167 -1.92 2.34 3.16
C ILE A 167 -2.37 3.70 3.65
N ILE A 168 -2.11 4.01 4.91
CA ILE A 168 -2.49 5.29 5.49
C ILE A 168 -1.30 6.22 5.41
N VAL A 169 -1.50 7.39 4.82
CA VAL A 169 -0.53 8.47 4.72
C VAL A 169 -1.01 9.67 5.53
N ASP A 170 -0.09 10.45 6.08
CA ASP A 170 -0.44 11.72 6.69
C ASP A 170 -0.68 12.83 5.64
N GLY A 171 -1.19 13.97 6.11
CA GLY A 171 -1.50 15.10 5.25
C GLY A 171 -0.30 15.73 4.54
N GLU A 172 0.90 15.69 5.12
CA GLU A 172 2.10 16.26 4.49
C GLU A 172 2.57 15.38 3.32
N LEU A 173 2.63 14.06 3.53
CA LEU A 173 2.94 13.10 2.49
C LEU A 173 1.88 13.14 1.37
N LYS A 174 0.58 13.17 1.71
CA LYS A 174 -0.49 13.35 0.71
C LYS A 174 -0.27 14.60 -0.13
N ALA A 175 -0.05 15.75 0.50
CA ALA A 175 0.10 17.02 -0.20
C ALA A 175 1.29 17.00 -1.17
N ALA A 176 2.42 16.40 -0.78
CA ALA A 176 3.58 16.26 -1.65
C ALA A 176 3.32 15.32 -2.85
N LEU A 177 2.57 14.24 -2.65
CA LEU A 177 2.16 13.32 -3.73
C LEU A 177 1.22 14.04 -4.72
N GLU A 178 0.26 14.82 -4.24
CA GLU A 178 -0.64 15.61 -5.09
C GLU A 178 0.09 16.73 -5.86
N GLN A 179 1.03 17.42 -5.21
CA GLN A 179 1.87 18.44 -5.88
C GLN A 179 2.75 17.86 -6.97
N THR A 180 3.15 16.59 -6.83
CA THR A 180 3.87 15.83 -7.87
C THR A 180 2.95 15.44 -9.04
N GLY A 181 1.63 15.59 -8.89
CA GLY A 181 0.65 15.22 -9.90
C GLY A 181 0.51 13.71 -10.05
N ILE A 182 0.48 12.98 -8.92
CA ILE A 182 0.30 11.52 -8.90
C ILE A 182 -0.90 11.08 -9.74
N VAL A 183 -0.68 10.11 -10.63
CA VAL A 183 -1.72 9.45 -11.43
C VAL A 183 -1.87 7.99 -10.99
N GLY A 184 -3.12 7.52 -10.85
CA GLY A 184 -3.43 6.14 -10.46
C GLY A 184 -3.57 5.92 -8.95
N GLY A 185 -3.26 6.93 -8.12
CA GLY A 185 -3.56 6.96 -6.69
C GLY A 185 -4.75 7.87 -6.38
N ARG A 186 -5.61 7.44 -5.45
CA ARG A 186 -6.70 8.24 -4.88
C ARG A 186 -6.52 8.33 -3.36
N PHE A 187 -6.97 9.44 -2.78
CA PHE A 187 -6.91 9.68 -1.33
C PHE A 187 -8.31 9.78 -0.74
N VAL A 188 -8.56 9.02 0.33
CA VAL A 188 -9.82 9.07 1.09
C VAL A 188 -9.49 9.37 2.54
N GLU A 189 -10.13 10.38 3.13
CA GLU A 189 -9.89 10.75 4.54
C GLU A 189 -10.43 9.66 5.48
N VAL A 190 -9.60 9.27 6.46
CA VAL A 190 -9.89 8.23 7.47
C VAL A 190 -9.93 8.81 8.87
#